data_AF-A0A1J5CEX3-F1
#
_entry.id   AF-A0A1J5CEX3-F1
#
_cell.length_a   1.000
_cell.length_b   1.000
_cell.length_c   1.000
_cell.angle_alpha   90.00
_cell.angle_beta   90.00
_cell.angle_gamma   90.00
#
_symmetry.space_group_name_H-M   'P 1'
#
loop_
_entity.id
_entity.type
_entity.pdbx_description
1 polymer ?
#
loop_
_entity_poly.entity_id
_entity_poly.type
_entity_poly.pdbx_seq_one_letter_code
_entity_poly.pdbx_strand_id
1 'polypeptide(L)'
;MQNNSELIQRLSSSIEVINVRIARLSSVLRVPLNDRSALSALMLSPPASPLVDERSTTTTQVAQVSIGFDERQDHLREELRGLLILRYHMEASSLDKNGLAVTEQAMVQAEEHLLRRGFKPGADGLKLDEFFNILEMI
;
A
#
# COMPACT_ATOMS: atom_id res chain seq x y z
N MET A 1 -12.18 19.40 22.83
CA MET A 1 -11.71 18.02 22.52
C MET A 1 -12.40 17.38 21.31
N GLN A 2 -13.56 17.87 20.83
CA GLN A 2 -14.26 17.32 19.65
C GLN A 2 -13.50 17.37 18.31
N ASN A 3 -12.55 18.32 18.14
CA ASN A 3 -11.82 18.46 16.88
C ASN A 3 -10.88 17.27 16.63
N ASN A 4 -10.17 16.81 17.67
CA ASN A 4 -9.21 15.72 17.53
C ASN A 4 -9.90 14.39 17.21
N SER A 5 -11.06 14.10 17.81
CA SER A 5 -11.79 12.86 17.52
C SER A 5 -12.24 12.77 16.06
N GLU A 6 -12.70 13.89 15.49
CA GLU A 6 -13.11 13.92 14.08
C GLU A 6 -11.90 13.79 13.14
N LEU A 7 -10.78 14.45 13.48
CA LEU A 7 -9.52 14.32 12.75
C LEU A 7 -8.99 12.88 12.77
N ILE A 8 -8.99 12.23 13.93
CA ILE A 8 -8.60 10.82 14.09
C ILE A 8 -9.47 9.93 13.20
N GLN A 9 -10.79 10.12 13.23
CA GLN A 9 -11.71 9.30 12.45
C GLN A 9 -11.51 9.47 10.93
N ARG A 10 -11.32 10.71 10.46
CA ARG A 10 -11.05 11.01 9.05
C ARG A 10 -9.71 10.44 8.59
N LEU A 11 -8.67 10.59 9.41
CA LEU A 11 -7.33 10.06 9.12
C LEU A 11 -7.36 8.54 9.10
N SER A 12 -7.95 7.92 10.11
CA SER A 12 -8.12 6.46 10.21
C SER A 12 -8.87 5.90 9.01
N SER A 13 -10.00 6.51 8.62
CA SER A 13 -10.77 6.08 7.46
C SER A 13 -9.97 6.16 6.15
N SER A 14 -9.14 7.21 6.01
CA SER A 14 -8.31 7.39 4.82
C SER A 14 -7.18 6.35 4.76
N ILE A 15 -6.53 6.08 5.89
CA ILE A 15 -5.48 5.06 6.02
C ILE A 15 -6.08 3.66 5.80
N GLU A 16 -7.25 3.37 6.36
CA GLU A 16 -7.94 2.09 6.19
C GLU A 16 -8.18 1.75 4.71
N VAL A 17 -8.68 2.71 3.93
CA VAL A 17 -8.93 2.51 2.49
C VAL A 17 -7.66 2.11 1.76
N ILE A 18 -6.55 2.80 2.06
CA ILE A 18 -5.24 2.52 1.46
C ILE A 18 -4.73 1.15 1.91
N ASN A 19 -4.73 0.85 3.21
CA ASN A 19 -4.19 -0.40 3.74
C ASN A 19 -4.96 -1.62 3.25
N VAL A 20 -6.29 -1.54 3.15
CA VAL A 20 -7.11 -2.63 2.58
C VAL A 20 -6.72 -2.90 1.12
N ARG A 21 -6.45 -1.85 0.34
CA ARG A 21 -6.05 -2.02 -1.06
C ARG A 21 -4.64 -2.60 -1.15
N ILE A 22 -3.69 -2.12 -0.34
CA ILE A 22 -2.32 -2.66 -0.22
C ILE A 22 -2.37 -4.15 0.15
N ALA A 23 -3.11 -4.53 1.19
CA ALA A 23 -3.20 -5.92 1.66
C ALA A 23 -3.82 -6.87 0.61
N ARG A 24 -4.77 -6.37 -0.19
CA ARG A 24 -5.34 -7.14 -1.32
C ARG A 24 -4.33 -7.31 -2.44
N LEU A 25 -3.65 -6.23 -2.84
CA LEU A 25 -2.67 -6.27 -3.92
C LEU A 25 -1.46 -7.12 -3.54
N SER A 26 -0.95 -7.02 -2.32
CA SER A 26 0.15 -7.85 -1.82
C SER A 26 -0.21 -9.34 -1.84
N SER A 27 -1.44 -9.68 -1.45
CA SER A 27 -1.94 -11.06 -1.51
C SER A 27 -2.10 -11.58 -2.94
N VAL A 28 -2.64 -10.78 -3.86
CA VAL A 28 -2.82 -11.15 -5.27
C VAL A 28 -1.48 -11.33 -5.98
N LEU A 29 -0.53 -10.42 -5.73
CA LEU A 29 0.81 -10.44 -6.32
C LEU A 29 1.77 -11.39 -5.59
N ARG A 30 1.36 -11.97 -4.46
CA ARG A 30 2.18 -12.79 -3.56
C ARG A 30 3.48 -12.12 -3.14
N VAL A 31 3.42 -10.80 -2.90
CA VAL A 31 4.57 -10.02 -2.42
C VAL A 31 4.51 -9.94 -0.89
N PRO A 32 5.44 -10.57 -0.16
CA PRO A 32 5.49 -10.46 1.29
C PRO A 32 6.01 -9.08 1.69
N LEU A 33 5.10 -8.14 2.00
CA LEU A 33 5.48 -6.79 2.39
C LEU A 33 6.17 -6.70 3.76
N ASN A 34 6.07 -7.77 4.55
CA ASN A 34 6.79 -7.91 5.82
C ASN A 34 8.26 -8.32 5.67
N ASP A 35 8.70 -8.66 4.45
CA ASP A 35 10.09 -8.89 4.10
C ASP A 35 10.67 -7.64 3.42
N ARG A 36 11.68 -7.04 4.05
CA ARG A 36 12.33 -5.84 3.55
C ARG A 36 13.03 -6.06 2.20
N SER A 37 13.51 -7.27 1.92
CA SER A 37 14.11 -7.60 0.63
C SER A 37 13.05 -7.57 -0.49
N ALA A 38 11.92 -8.23 -0.27
CA ALA A 38 10.79 -8.24 -1.21
C ALA A 38 10.20 -6.85 -1.44
N LEU A 39 10.06 -6.04 -0.37
CA LEU A 39 9.65 -4.64 -0.48
C LEU A 39 10.66 -3.82 -1.29
N SER A 40 11.96 -4.00 -1.05
CA SER A 40 13.00 -3.27 -1.79
C SER A 40 13.02 -3.64 -3.27
N ALA A 41 12.87 -4.93 -3.58
CA ALA A 41 12.74 -5.41 -4.96
C ALA A 41 11.50 -4.82 -5.65
N LEU A 42 10.36 -4.76 -4.95
CA LEU A 42 9.14 -4.10 -5.44
C LEU A 42 9.40 -2.61 -5.74
N MET A 43 10.09 -1.90 -4.86
CA MET A 43 10.38 -0.47 -5.02
C MET A 43 11.40 -0.16 -6.11
N LEU A 44 12.33 -1.07 -6.40
CA LEU A 44 13.34 -0.93 -7.45
C LEU A 44 12.88 -1.45 -8.81
N SER A 45 11.70 -2.08 -8.87
CA SER A 45 11.18 -2.63 -10.11
C SER A 45 11.02 -1.53 -11.17
N PRO A 46 11.40 -1.77 -12.44
CA PRO A 46 11.19 -0.80 -13.50
C PRO A 46 9.70 -0.46 -13.63
N PRO A 47 9.34 0.79 -13.93
CA PRO A 47 7.96 1.13 -14.26
C PRO A 47 7.53 0.34 -15.49
N ALA A 48 6.25 -0.05 -15.55
CA ALA A 48 5.66 -0.69 -16.71
C ALA A 48 5.93 0.18 -17.95
N SER A 49 6.55 -0.40 -18.98
CA SER A 49 6.87 0.35 -20.20
C SER A 49 5.58 0.82 -20.86
N PRO A 50 5.41 2.12 -21.17
CA PRO A 50 4.25 2.58 -21.90
C PRO A 50 4.31 2.01 -23.33
N LEU A 51 3.28 1.27 -23.72
CA LEU A 51 3.16 0.75 -25.08
C LEU A 51 2.88 1.88 -26.05
N VAL A 52 3.78 2.07 -27.01
CA VAL A 52 3.44 2.64 -28.31
C VAL A 52 2.57 1.59 -29.00
N ASP A 53 1.28 1.89 -29.11
CA ASP A 53 0.26 1.07 -29.77
C ASP A 53 0.47 1.08 -31.30
N GLU A 54 1.48 0.34 -31.79
CA GLU A 54 1.57 0.01 -33.21
C GLU A 54 0.71 -1.21 -33.51
N ARG A 55 -0.54 -0.88 -33.79
CA ARG A 55 -1.56 -1.66 -34.50
C ARG A 55 -0.95 -2.49 -35.66
N SER A 56 -0.49 -3.71 -35.39
CA SER A 56 -0.13 -4.67 -36.43
C SER A 56 -0.90 -5.97 -36.29
N THR A 57 -1.66 -6.22 -37.34
CA THR A 57 -2.53 -7.36 -37.55
C THR A 57 -1.75 -8.66 -37.75
N THR A 58 -2.38 -9.75 -37.32
CA THR A 58 -2.20 -11.15 -37.73
C THR A 58 -1.24 -12.02 -36.92
N THR A 59 -1.84 -13.09 -36.39
CA THR A 59 -1.26 -14.28 -35.76
C THR A 59 -0.98 -14.14 -34.26
N THR A 60 -1.44 -15.13 -33.49
CA THR A 60 -1.04 -15.46 -32.09
C THR A 60 -2.06 -15.16 -30.97
N GLN A 61 -3.24 -15.80 -30.99
CA GLN A 61 -4.21 -15.80 -29.89
C GLN A 61 -3.65 -16.34 -28.55
N VAL A 62 -2.61 -17.19 -28.55
CA VAL A 62 -2.02 -17.74 -27.32
C VAL A 62 -0.99 -16.78 -26.69
N ALA A 63 -0.27 -16.00 -27.48
CA ALA A 63 0.67 -14.99 -26.97
C ALA A 63 -0.04 -13.72 -26.48
N GLN A 64 -1.17 -13.36 -27.11
CA GLN A 64 -1.98 -12.22 -26.67
C GLN A 64 -2.52 -12.37 -25.25
N VAL A 65 -2.87 -13.59 -24.82
CA VAL A 65 -3.37 -13.84 -23.45
C VAL A 65 -2.25 -13.71 -22.41
N SER A 66 -1.04 -14.18 -22.73
CA SER A 66 0.12 -14.04 -21.82
C SER A 66 0.57 -12.58 -21.68
N ILE A 67 0.63 -11.83 -22.79
CA ILE A 67 0.99 -10.41 -22.78
C ILE A 67 0.00 -9.61 -21.91
N GLY A 68 -1.31 -9.81 -22.06
CA GLY A 68 -2.31 -9.13 -21.24
C GLY A 68 -2.30 -9.54 -19.76
N PHE A 69 -1.81 -10.75 -19.43
CA PHE A 69 -1.64 -11.18 -18.04
C PHE A 69 -0.44 -10.49 -17.39
N ASP A 70 0.68 -10.37 -18.11
CA ASP A 70 1.88 -9.69 -17.63
C ASP A 70 1.64 -8.18 -17.45
N GLU A 71 0.97 -7.53 -18.41
CA GLU A 71 0.57 -6.12 -18.30
C GLU A 71 -0.32 -5.88 -17.08
N ARG A 72 -1.30 -6.76 -16.84
CA ARG A 72 -2.17 -6.65 -15.67
C ARG A 72 -1.38 -6.79 -14.38
N GLN A 73 -0.42 -7.72 -14.31
CA GLN A 73 0.43 -7.87 -13.13
C GLN A 73 1.32 -6.63 -12.91
N ASP A 74 1.85 -6.05 -13.98
CA ASP A 74 2.67 -4.84 -13.92
C ASP A 74 1.85 -3.63 -13.46
N HIS A 75 0.61 -3.48 -13.94
CA HIS A 75 -0.30 -2.44 -13.45
C HIS A 75 -0.63 -2.60 -11.97
N LEU A 76 -0.92 -3.82 -11.51
CA LEU A 76 -1.18 -4.09 -10.09
C LEU A 76 0.06 -3.83 -9.23
N ARG A 77 1.26 -4.12 -9.76
CA ARG A 77 2.54 -3.87 -9.09
C ARG A 77 2.79 -2.36 -8.97
N GLU A 78 2.53 -1.61 -10.02
CA GLU A 78 2.67 -0.15 -10.03
C GLU A 78 1.65 0.51 -9.10
N GLU A 79 0.40 0.03 -9.09
CA GLU A 79 -0.61 0.47 -8.13
C GLU A 79 -0.17 0.23 -6.68
N LEU A 80 0.35 -0.97 -6.39
CA LEU A 80 0.86 -1.30 -5.06
C LEU A 80 2.00 -0.36 -4.62
N ARG A 81 2.95 -0.07 -5.52
CA ARG A 81 4.04 0.88 -5.25
C ARG A 81 3.51 2.28 -4.97
N GLY A 82 2.62 2.77 -5.83
CA GLY A 82 2.01 4.10 -5.68
C GLY A 82 1.27 4.24 -4.34
N LEU A 83 0.52 3.21 -3.94
CA LEU A 83 -0.20 3.20 -2.66
C LEU A 83 0.73 3.17 -1.45
N LEU A 84 1.83 2.41 -1.51
CA LEU A 84 2.84 2.39 -0.46
C LEU A 84 3.50 3.76 -0.30
N ILE A 85 3.90 4.40 -1.41
CA ILE A 85 4.47 5.75 -1.40
C ILE A 85 3.47 6.76 -0.83
N LEU A 86 2.21 6.70 -1.27
CA LEU A 86 1.15 7.57 -0.77
C LEU A 86 0.95 7.37 0.74
N ARG A 87 0.93 6.13 1.22
CA ARG A 87 0.80 5.83 2.65
C ARG A 87 1.95 6.45 3.44
N TYR A 88 3.20 6.25 3.02
CA TYR A 88 4.36 6.84 3.69
C TYR A 88 4.28 8.38 3.74
N HIS A 89 3.86 9.03 2.65
CA HIS A 89 3.67 10.47 2.64
C HIS A 89 2.55 10.92 3.58
N MET A 90 1.44 10.19 3.64
CA MET A 90 0.34 10.46 4.56
C MET A 90 0.74 10.28 6.02
N GLU A 91 1.48 9.23 6.35
CA GLU A 91 2.02 8.98 7.69
C GLU A 91 2.96 10.12 8.12
N ALA A 92 3.95 10.45 7.29
CA ALA A 92 4.90 11.53 7.57
C ALA A 92 4.20 12.89 7.74
N SER A 93 3.32 13.25 6.80
CA SER A 93 2.61 14.53 6.87
C SER A 93 1.59 14.61 8.02
N SER A 94 1.07 13.47 8.48
CA SER A 94 0.18 13.41 9.65
C SER A 94 0.95 13.59 10.95
N LEU A 95 2.14 12.99 11.06
CA LEU A 95 3.06 13.22 12.18
C LEU A 95 3.42 14.70 12.30
N ASP A 96 3.78 15.34 11.18
CA ASP A 96 4.15 16.76 11.16
C ASP A 96 3.00 17.70 11.54
N LYS A 97 1.77 17.40 11.08
CA LYS A 97 0.61 18.30 11.24
C LYS A 97 -0.19 18.07 12.52
N ASN A 98 -0.35 16.81 12.91
CA ASN A 98 -1.26 16.40 13.97
C ASN A 98 -0.54 15.87 15.22
N GLY A 99 0.77 15.61 15.11
CA GLY A 99 1.59 15.03 16.17
C GLY A 99 1.45 13.51 16.29
N LEU A 100 2.34 12.93 17.11
CA LEU A 100 2.47 11.49 17.30
C LEU A 100 1.17 10.85 17.82
N ALA A 101 0.62 11.36 18.93
CA ALA A 101 -0.53 10.74 19.59
C ALA A 101 -1.78 10.62 18.71
N VAL A 102 -2.09 11.64 17.89
CA VAL A 102 -3.24 11.62 16.98
C VAL A 102 -3.01 10.64 15.84
N THR A 103 -1.79 10.62 15.30
CA THR A 103 -1.42 9.74 14.18
C THR A 103 -1.40 8.29 14.61
N GLU A 104 -0.82 8.00 15.78
CA GLU A 104 -0.81 6.68 16.41
C GLU A 104 -2.23 6.15 16.60
N GLN A 105 -3.10 6.94 17.25
CA GLN A 105 -4.47 6.52 17.48
C GLN A 105 -5.23 6.25 16.18
N ALA A 106 -5.02 7.04 15.13
CA ALA A 106 -5.64 6.82 13.82
C ALA A 106 -5.13 5.55 13.12
N MET A 107 -3.82 5.28 13.22
CA MET A 107 -3.19 4.08 12.63
C MET A 107 -3.60 2.80 13.38
N VAL A 108 -3.69 2.85 14.70
CA VAL A 108 -4.22 1.74 15.52
C VAL A 108 -5.67 1.43 15.12
N GLN A 109 -6.53 2.45 14.99
CA GLN A 109 -7.91 2.25 14.55
C GLN A 109 -8.01 1.65 13.15
N ALA A 110 -7.14 2.08 12.22
CA ALA A 110 -7.10 1.53 10.87
C ALA A 110 -6.66 0.05 10.86
N GLU A 111 -5.70 -0.33 11.70
CA GLU A 111 -5.26 -1.72 11.85
C GLU A 111 -6.35 -2.60 12.47
N GLU A 112 -7.04 -2.12 13.51
CA GLU A 112 -8.19 -2.84 14.08
C GLU A 112 -9.28 -3.09 13.02
N HIS A 113 -9.49 -2.15 12.10
CA HIS A 113 -10.45 -2.31 11.01
C HIS A 113 -10.02 -3.36 9.99
N LEU A 114 -8.73 -3.43 9.66
CA LEU A 114 -8.16 -4.50 8.82
C LEU A 114 -8.34 -5.88 9.44
N LEU A 115 -8.03 -6.00 10.74
CA LEU A 115 -8.19 -7.25 11.49
C LEU A 115 -9.65 -7.70 11.50
N ARG A 116 -10.59 -6.76 11.73
CA ARG A 116 -12.04 -7.03 11.65
C ARG A 116 -12.51 -7.48 10.26
N ARG A 117 -11.82 -7.07 9.20
CA ARG A 117 -12.07 -7.53 7.81
C ARG A 117 -11.42 -8.88 7.49
N GLY A 118 -10.71 -9.49 8.43
CA GLY A 118 -10.08 -10.81 8.30
C GLY A 118 -8.67 -10.77 7.70
N PHE A 119 -8.04 -9.61 7.60
CA PHE A 119 -6.62 -9.53 7.24
C PHE A 119 -5.74 -9.94 8.43
N LYS A 120 -4.55 -10.47 8.13
CA LYS A 120 -3.56 -10.77 9.16
C LYS A 120 -2.87 -9.48 9.61
N PRO A 121 -2.34 -9.40 10.85
CA PRO A 121 -1.52 -8.28 11.29
C PRO A 121 -0.38 -8.00 10.30
N GLY A 122 -0.25 -6.75 9.86
CA GLY A 122 0.75 -6.31 8.89
C GLY A 122 0.63 -6.93 7.49
N ALA A 123 -0.57 -7.38 7.09
CA ALA A 123 -0.84 -7.83 5.71
C ALA A 123 -0.61 -6.72 4.66
N ASP A 124 -0.72 -5.47 5.08
CA ASP A 124 -0.40 -4.27 4.32
C ASP A 124 1.09 -3.86 4.45
N GLY A 125 1.92 -4.67 5.13
CA GLY A 125 3.34 -4.39 5.34
C GLY A 125 3.64 -3.39 6.45
N LEU A 126 2.64 -2.93 7.20
CA LEU A 126 2.85 -2.04 8.34
C LEU A 126 2.86 -2.86 9.64
N LYS A 127 3.87 -2.64 10.49
CA LYS A 127 3.87 -3.17 11.86
C LYS A 127 3.92 -1.98 12.80
N LEU A 128 2.80 -1.69 13.48
CA LEU A 128 2.69 -0.52 14.34
C LEU A 128 3.74 -0.53 15.45
N ASP A 129 4.01 -1.70 16.05
CA ASP A 129 5.04 -1.85 17.08
C ASP A 129 6.42 -1.44 16.56
N GLU A 130 6.79 -1.82 15.33
CA GLU A 130 8.08 -1.45 14.74
C GLU A 130 8.10 0.03 14.31
N PHE A 131 6.98 0.53 13.78
CA PHE A 131 6.85 1.88 13.27
C PHE A 131 7.00 2.95 14.36
N PHE A 132 6.33 2.78 15.51
CA PHE A 132 6.40 3.77 16.60
C PHE A 132 7.64 3.63 17.47
N ASN A 133 8.19 2.41 17.64
CA ASN A 133 9.46 2.22 18.36
C ASN A 133 10.65 2.92 17.66
N ILE A 134 10.62 3.02 16.33
CA ILE A 134 11.65 3.76 15.58
C ILE A 134 11.54 5.28 15.83
N LEU A 135 10.33 5.80 16.03
CA LEU A 135 10.08 7.23 16.25
C LEU A 135 10.39 7.67 17.69
N GLU A 136 10.29 6.79 18.70
CA GLU A 136 10.68 7.12 20.08
C GLU A 136 12.21 7.17 20.31
N MET A 137 13.02 6.65 19.38
CA MET A 137 14.48 6.64 19.48
C MET A 137 15.18 7.85 18.82
N ILE A 138 14.44 8.75 18.18
CA ILE A 138 14.96 9.94 17.48
C ILE A 138 14.58 11.20 18.25
#